data_AF-A0A7S0R488-F1
#
_entry.id   AF-A0A7S0R488-F1
#
_cell.length_a   1.000
_cell.length_b   1.000
_cell.length_c   1.000
_cell.angle_alpha   90.00
_cell.angle_beta   90.00
_cell.angle_gamma   90.00
#
_symmetry.space_group_name_H-M   'P 1'
#
loop_
_entity.id
_entity.type
_entity.pdbx_description
1 polymer ?
#
loop_
_entity_poly.entity_id
_entity_poly.type
_entity_poly.pdbx_seq_one_letter_code
_entity_poly.pdbx_strand_id
1 'polypeptide(L)'
;GAGKSTLLRLIMGREGAQAGSVRMGEHGIVPNYFEQNQAEALDLELTVLDTLVQASPDAKLADLKALLGRMMFSGLAMDKKVKVLSGGEKARLALAKFMCTQGTLLVLDEPTNH
;
A
#
# COMPACT_ATOMS: atom_id res chain seq x y z
N GLY A 1 16.04 16.70 -6.61
CA GLY A 1 16.93 15.70 -6.00
C GLY A 1 17.56 16.18 -4.71
N ALA A 2 16.76 16.50 -3.69
CA ALA A 2 17.26 16.96 -2.38
C ALA A 2 17.57 15.82 -1.39
N GLY A 3 17.52 14.56 -1.84
CA GLY A 3 17.84 13.39 -1.00
C GLY A 3 16.67 12.79 -0.19
N LYS A 4 15.40 13.16 -0.45
CA LYS A 4 14.23 12.60 0.25
C LYS A 4 14.17 11.08 0.19
N SER A 5 14.27 10.49 -1.01
CA SER A 5 14.23 9.02 -1.15
C SER A 5 15.44 8.34 -0.49
N THR A 6 16.60 9.02 -0.43
CA THR A 6 17.77 8.53 0.33
C THR A 6 17.50 8.54 1.84
N LEU A 7 16.90 9.62 2.36
CA LEU A 7 16.48 9.71 3.76
C LEU A 7 15.48 8.60 4.12
N LEU A 8 14.50 8.33 3.26
CA LEU A 8 13.53 7.27 3.47
C LEU A 8 14.19 5.88 3.49
N ARG A 9 15.15 5.61 2.58
CA ARG A 9 15.90 4.35 2.57
C ARG A 9 16.73 4.14 3.83
N LEU A 10 17.36 5.19 4.35
CA LEU A 10 18.10 5.16 5.61
C LEU A 10 17.17 4.85 6.81
N ILE A 11 16.00 5.51 6.88
CA ILE A 11 15.00 5.27 7.95
C ILE A 11 14.49 3.82 7.92
N MET A 12 14.24 3.28 6.73
CA MET A 12 13.76 1.91 6.55
C MET A 12 14.84 0.84 6.73
N GLY A 13 16.09 1.21 7.00
CA GLY A 13 17.22 0.28 7.11
C GLY A 13 17.61 -0.40 5.78
N ARG A 14 17.12 0.11 4.64
CA ARG A 14 17.49 -0.38 3.30
C ARG A 14 18.85 0.16 2.83
N GLU A 15 19.38 1.18 3.51
CA GLU A 15 20.68 1.80 3.23
C GLU A 15 21.38 2.11 4.55
N GLY A 16 22.71 1.92 4.61
CA GLY A 16 23.50 2.14 5.82
C GLY A 16 23.92 3.60 5.96
N ALA A 17 23.80 4.18 7.16
CA ALA A 17 24.29 5.53 7.42
C ALA A 17 25.82 5.56 7.47
N GLN A 18 26.44 6.54 6.79
CA GLN A 18 27.90 6.74 6.83
C GLN A 18 28.38 7.33 8.18
N ALA A 19 27.49 8.03 8.89
CA ALA A 19 27.71 8.54 10.25
C ALA A 19 26.35 8.69 10.98
N GLY A 20 26.36 8.65 12.31
CA GLY A 20 25.14 8.67 13.13
C GLY A 20 24.48 7.29 13.27
N SER A 21 23.28 7.24 13.85
CA SER A 21 22.53 5.98 14.01
C SER A 21 21.05 6.17 13.73
N VAL A 22 20.46 5.23 12.99
CA VAL A 22 19.02 5.09 12.82
C VAL A 22 18.58 3.90 13.67
N ARG A 23 17.61 4.11 14.56
CA ARG A 23 16.99 3.02 15.33
C ARG A 23 15.48 3.04 15.06
N MET A 24 14.98 1.93 14.52
CA MET A 24 13.55 1.64 14.50
C MET A 24 13.16 1.16 15.90
N GLY A 25 12.03 1.62 16.43
CA GLY A 25 11.58 1.30 17.78
C GLY A 25 11.52 -0.21 18.05
N GLU A 26 11.85 -0.61 19.28
CA GLU A 26 12.08 -2.02 19.67
C GLU A 26 10.83 -2.92 19.62
N HIS A 27 9.64 -2.35 19.42
CA HIS A 27 8.36 -3.05 19.45
C HIS A 27 7.78 -3.29 18.05
N GLY A 28 8.32 -4.26 17.32
CA GLY A 28 7.63 -4.86 16.16
C GLY A 28 7.23 -3.88 15.06
N ILE A 29 8.03 -2.83 14.82
CA ILE A 29 7.79 -1.93 13.69
C ILE A 29 8.13 -2.68 12.41
N VAL A 30 7.10 -3.01 11.62
CA VAL A 30 7.27 -3.52 10.25
C VAL A 30 7.19 -2.32 9.31
N PRO A 31 8.33 -1.77 8.83
CA PRO A 31 8.32 -0.70 7.85
C PRO A 31 7.70 -1.22 6.57
N ASN A 32 6.67 -0.54 6.10
CA ASN A 32 6.03 -0.88 4.86
C ASN A 32 6.07 0.36 3.96
N TYR A 33 6.62 0.20 2.75
CA TYR A 33 6.93 1.29 1.85
C TYR A 33 5.97 1.27 0.68
N PHE A 34 5.23 2.36 0.49
CA PHE A 34 4.32 2.49 -0.64
C PHE A 34 5.07 3.15 -1.79
N GLU A 35 5.64 2.32 -2.67
CA GLU A 35 6.31 2.78 -3.89
C GLU A 35 5.30 3.18 -4.97
N GLN A 36 5.68 4.14 -5.81
CA GLN A 36 4.87 4.67 -6.91
C GLN A 36 4.40 3.57 -7.90
N ASN A 37 5.14 2.46 -8.00
CA ASN A 37 4.85 1.34 -8.89
C ASN A 37 3.92 0.26 -8.27
N GLN A 38 3.46 0.43 -7.03
CA GLN A 38 2.55 -0.53 -6.38
C GLN A 38 1.25 -0.75 -7.18
N ALA A 39 0.76 0.27 -7.87
CA ALA A 39 -0.40 0.15 -8.75
C ALA A 39 -0.15 -0.74 -9.97
N GLU A 40 1.09 -0.81 -10.45
CA GLU A 40 1.51 -1.68 -11.57
C GLU A 40 1.70 -3.13 -11.12
N ALA A 41 2.00 -3.34 -9.83
CA ALA A 41 2.15 -4.66 -9.22
C ALA A 41 0.82 -5.36 -8.87
N LEU A 42 -0.33 -4.75 -9.17
CA LEU A 42 -1.63 -5.36 -8.97
C LEU A 42 -1.88 -6.48 -9.99
N ASP A 43 -2.45 -7.59 -9.53
CA ASP A 43 -2.89 -8.66 -10.42
C ASP A 43 -4.15 -8.21 -11.18
N LEU A 44 -3.99 -8.04 -12.49
CA LEU A 44 -5.00 -7.52 -13.39
C LEU A 44 -6.21 -8.47 -13.58
N GLU A 45 -6.03 -9.76 -13.27
CA GLU A 45 -7.06 -10.78 -13.39
C GLU A 45 -7.84 -11.01 -12.10
N LEU A 46 -7.46 -10.39 -10.99
CA LEU A 46 -8.29 -10.38 -9.77
C LEU A 46 -9.40 -9.35 -9.86
N THR A 47 -10.44 -9.54 -9.04
CA THR A 47 -11.41 -8.47 -8.77
C THR A 47 -10.87 -7.51 -7.71
N VAL A 48 -11.48 -6.33 -7.61
CA VAL A 48 -11.17 -5.35 -6.55
C VAL A 48 -11.28 -5.99 -5.16
N LEU A 49 -12.33 -6.79 -4.91
CA LEU A 49 -12.51 -7.48 -3.64
C LEU A 49 -11.49 -8.60 -3.43
N ASP A 50 -11.29 -9.45 -4.44
CA ASP A 50 -10.34 -10.58 -4.35
C ASP A 50 -8.92 -10.10 -4.08
N THR A 51 -8.56 -8.93 -4.61
CA THR A 51 -7.25 -8.29 -4.36
C THR A 51 -7.01 -8.05 -2.87
N LEU A 52 -8.02 -7.62 -2.12
CA LEU A 52 -7.90 -7.42 -0.68
C LEU A 52 -8.00 -8.73 0.11
N VAL A 53 -8.87 -9.65 -0.32
CA VAL A 53 -9.00 -10.97 0.31
C VAL A 53 -7.69 -11.75 0.21
N GLN A 54 -7.01 -11.70 -0.94
CA GLN A 54 -5.71 -12.33 -1.13
C GLN A 54 -4.63 -11.68 -0.26
N ALA A 55 -4.68 -10.35 -0.08
CA ALA A 55 -3.70 -9.61 0.71
C ALA A 55 -3.91 -9.77 2.23
N SER A 56 -5.12 -10.08 2.67
CA SER A 56 -5.44 -10.33 4.08
C SER A 56 -6.49 -11.45 4.21
N PRO A 57 -6.07 -12.72 4.05
CA PRO A 57 -7.00 -13.86 4.07
C PRO A 57 -7.74 -14.05 5.40
N ASP A 58 -7.13 -13.60 6.50
CA ASP A 58 -7.68 -13.71 7.85
C ASP A 58 -8.62 -12.55 8.23
N ALA A 59 -8.69 -11.50 7.40
CA ALA A 59 -9.56 -10.36 7.65
C ALA A 59 -11.03 -10.72 7.37
N LYS A 60 -11.94 -10.16 8.18
CA LYS A 60 -13.37 -10.35 7.96
C LYS A 60 -13.77 -9.67 6.65
N LEU A 61 -14.54 -10.36 5.82
CA LEU A 61 -15.01 -9.82 4.54
C LEU A 61 -15.76 -8.48 4.68
N ALA A 62 -16.49 -8.29 5.77
CA ALA A 62 -17.18 -7.04 6.07
C ALA A 62 -16.21 -5.85 6.24
N ASP A 63 -15.07 -6.07 6.90
CA ASP A 63 -14.06 -5.04 7.14
C ASP A 63 -13.35 -4.65 5.83
N LEU A 64 -13.05 -5.64 4.97
CA LEU A 64 -12.48 -5.41 3.64
C LEU A 64 -13.44 -4.62 2.74
N LYS A 65 -14.73 -4.97 2.75
CA LYS A 65 -15.77 -4.22 2.01
C LYS A 65 -15.94 -2.79 2.55
N ALA A 66 -15.87 -2.61 3.87
CA ALA A 66 -15.92 -1.29 4.48
C ALA A 66 -14.71 -0.42 4.08
N LEU A 67 -13.51 -1.00 4.05
CA LEU A 67 -12.31 -0.31 3.57
C LEU A 67 -12.43 0.07 2.09
N LEU A 68 -12.85 -0.86 1.24
CA LEU A 68 -13.10 -0.58 -0.18
C LEU A 68 -14.14 0.53 -0.39
N GLY A 69 -15.20 0.54 0.42
CA GLY A 69 -16.20 1.60 0.43
C GLY A 69 -15.59 2.98 0.70
N ARG A 70 -14.66 3.08 1.67
CA ARG A 70 -13.91 4.33 1.95
C ARG A 70 -13.00 4.74 0.80
N MET A 71 -12.58 3.78 -0.03
CA MET A 71 -11.75 4.00 -1.23
C MET A 71 -12.58 4.21 -2.51
N MET A 72 -13.88 4.47 -2.35
CA MET A 72 -14.86 4.72 -3.41
C MET A 72 -15.16 3.51 -4.32
N PHE A 73 -14.90 2.29 -3.82
CA PHE A 73 -15.36 1.05 -4.46
C PHE A 73 -16.62 0.56 -3.74
N SER A 74 -17.78 0.62 -4.41
CA SER A 74 -19.06 0.17 -3.84
C SER A 74 -19.89 -0.60 -4.85
N GLY A 75 -20.79 -1.47 -4.34
CA GLY A 75 -21.66 -2.31 -5.15
C GLY A 75 -20.87 -3.13 -6.19
N LEU A 76 -21.33 -3.09 -7.44
CA LEU A 76 -20.73 -3.81 -8.58
C LEU A 76 -19.27 -3.41 -8.87
N ALA A 77 -18.79 -2.27 -8.35
CA ALA A 77 -17.40 -1.88 -8.54
C ALA A 77 -16.42 -2.83 -7.83
N MET A 78 -16.85 -3.52 -6.76
CA MET A 78 -16.03 -4.49 -6.05
C MET A 78 -15.78 -5.78 -6.86
N ASP A 79 -16.71 -6.12 -7.77
CA ASP A 79 -16.65 -7.32 -8.61
C ASP A 79 -15.91 -7.06 -9.94
N LYS A 80 -15.55 -5.80 -10.22
CA LYS A 80 -14.78 -5.44 -11.42
C LYS A 80 -13.38 -6.01 -11.34
N LYS A 81 -12.88 -6.49 -12.49
CA LYS A 81 -11.48 -6.88 -12.66
C LYS A 81 -10.55 -5.67 -12.58
N VAL A 82 -9.37 -5.85 -12.01
CA VAL A 82 -8.39 -4.75 -11.87
C VAL A 82 -7.97 -4.18 -13.24
N LYS A 83 -7.94 -5.00 -14.30
CA LYS A 83 -7.63 -4.54 -15.66
C LYS A 83 -8.53 -3.45 -16.21
N VAL A 84 -9.79 -3.36 -15.75
CA VAL A 84 -10.75 -2.35 -16.24
C VAL A 84 -10.71 -1.04 -15.44
N LEU A 85 -9.89 -0.97 -14.40
CA LEU A 85 -9.74 0.22 -13.56
C LEU A 85 -8.85 1.26 -14.26
N SER A 86 -9.20 2.54 -14.09
CA SER A 86 -8.34 3.68 -14.41
C SER A 86 -7.09 3.70 -13.53
N GLY A 87 -6.07 4.48 -13.93
CA GLY A 87 -4.84 4.63 -13.13
C GLY A 87 -5.10 5.12 -11.70
N GLY A 88 -5.99 6.10 -11.52
CA GLY A 88 -6.37 6.61 -10.20
C GLY A 88 -7.14 5.59 -9.36
N GLU A 89 -7.98 4.75 -9.97
CA GLU A 89 -8.64 3.63 -9.28
C GLU A 89 -7.62 2.57 -8.85
N LYS A 90 -6.65 2.22 -9.71
CA LYS A 90 -5.57 1.31 -9.36
C LYS A 90 -4.72 1.84 -8.20
N ALA A 91 -4.42 3.15 -8.18
CA ALA A 91 -3.71 3.77 -7.06
C ALA A 91 -4.49 3.63 -5.73
N ARG A 92 -5.80 3.90 -5.75
CA ARG A 92 -6.67 3.71 -4.57
C ARG A 92 -6.75 2.24 -4.12
N LEU A 93 -6.83 1.30 -5.06
CA LEU A 93 -6.83 -0.12 -4.75
C LEU A 93 -5.48 -0.58 -4.15
N ALA A 94 -4.37 -0.13 -4.73
CA ALA A 94 -3.04 -0.42 -4.20
C ALA A 94 -2.87 0.12 -2.78
N LEU A 95 -3.37 1.34 -2.50
CA LEU A 95 -3.37 1.89 -1.15
C LEU A 95 -4.26 1.06 -0.20
N ALA A 96 -5.45 0.63 -0.63
CA ALA A 96 -6.32 -0.23 0.17
C ALA A 96 -5.65 -1.57 0.52
N LYS A 97 -5.04 -2.22 -0.49
CA LYS A 97 -4.25 -3.45 -0.33
C LYS A 97 -3.11 -3.25 0.67
N PHE A 98 -2.40 -2.13 0.54
CA PHE A 98 -1.30 -1.77 1.44
C PHE A 98 -1.78 -1.56 2.88
N MET A 99 -2.92 -0.90 3.10
CA MET A 99 -3.50 -0.71 4.44
C MET A 99 -3.91 -2.04 5.11
N CYS A 100 -4.17 -3.09 4.32
CA CYS A 100 -4.45 -4.43 4.83
C CYS A 100 -3.19 -5.21 5.23
N THR A 101 -2.01 -4.80 4.77
CA THR A 101 -0.75 -5.47 5.15
C THR A 101 -0.27 -4.97 6.51
N GLN A 102 0.18 -5.89 7.38
CA GLN A 102 0.68 -5.57 8.71
C GLN A 102 1.95 -4.71 8.61
N GLY A 103 1.79 -3.39 8.66
CA GLY A 103 2.86 -2.41 8.69
C GLY A 103 2.55 -1.34 9.73
N THR A 104 3.41 -1.20 10.73
CA THR A 104 3.27 -0.23 11.83
C THR A 104 3.86 1.15 11.48
N LEU A 105 4.59 1.25 10.35
CA LEU A 105 5.15 2.49 9.84
C LEU A 105 4.88 2.59 8.33
N LEU A 106 4.06 3.58 7.97
CA LEU A 106 3.75 3.96 6.60
C LEU A 106 4.70 5.07 6.15
N VAL A 107 5.46 4.80 5.09
CA VAL A 107 6.30 5.80 4.42
C VAL A 107 5.71 6.09 3.04
N LEU A 108 5.27 7.33 2.83
CA LEU A 108 4.71 7.82 1.57
C LEU A 108 5.71 8.78 0.91
N ASP A 109 6.27 8.40 -0.24
CA ASP A 109 7.00 9.34 -1.10
C ASP A 109 6.02 9.85 -2.18
N GLU A 110 5.65 11.13 -2.10
CA GLU A 110 4.69 11.81 -3.00
C GLU A 110 3.32 11.13 -3.23
N PRO A 111 2.50 10.92 -2.19
CA PRO A 111 1.22 10.19 -2.30
C PRO A 111 0.13 10.90 -3.10
N THR A 112 0.35 12.15 -3.53
CA THR A 112 -0.63 13.01 -4.20
C THR A 112 -0.27 13.32 -5.66
N ASN A 113 0.72 12.63 -6.26
CA ASN A 113 1.08 12.86 -7.66
C ASN A 113 0.14 12.08 -8.60
N HIS A 114 -1.14 12.46 -8.58
CA HIS A 114 -2.18 12.40 -9.62
C HIS A 114 -3.54 12.85 -9.06
#